data_AF-A0A350AR63-F1
#
_entry.id   AF-A0A350AR63-F1
#
_cell.length_a   1.000
_cell.length_b   1.000
_cell.length_c   1.000
_cell.angle_alpha   90.00
_cell.angle_beta   90.00
_cell.angle_gamma   90.00
#
_symmetry.space_group_name_H-M   'P 1'
#
loop_
_entity.id
_entity.type
_entity.pdbx_description
1 polymer ?
#
loop_
_entity_poly.entity_id
_entity_poly.type
_entity_poly.pdbx_seq_one_letter_code
_entity_poly.pdbx_strand_id
1 'polypeptide(L)' 'FVGIWIEKGMGLIIPGFIPNTLHEIVEYLPNGLEWRVSAGIWAAGLIIYTLAIRVAMPIFTGEVSLKKDTHV' A
#
# COMPACT_ATOMS: atom_id res chain seq x y z
N PHE A 1 -7.59 6.68 3.98
CA PHE A 1 -7.26 5.67 2.96
C PHE A 1 -8.44 5.31 2.06
N VAL A 2 -9.57 4.82 2.61
CA VAL A 2 -10.74 4.39 1.81
C VAL A 2 -11.19 5.47 0.81
N GLY A 3 -11.28 6.74 1.22
CA GLY A 3 -11.62 7.84 0.30
C GLY A 3 -10.64 8.01 -0.87
N ILE A 4 -9.33 7.89 -0.62
CA ILE A 4 -8.30 7.94 -1.68
C ILE A 4 -8.43 6.72 -2.61
N TRP A 5 -8.73 5.55 -2.06
CA TRP A 5 -8.95 4.34 -2.86
C TRP A 5 -10.19 4.46 -3.76
N ILE A 6 -11.25 5.11 -3.28
CA ILE A 6 -12.44 5.42 -4.08
C ILE A 6 -12.10 6.49 -5.13
N GLU A 7 -11.51 7.62 -4.75
CA GLU A 7 -11.25 8.73 -5.68
C GLU A 7 -10.19 8.39 -6.73
N LYS A 8 -9.09 7.74 -6.34
CA LYS A 8 -7.92 7.49 -7.19
C LYS A 8 -7.83 6.07 -7.72
N GLY A 9 -8.39 5.09 -7.01
CA GLY A 9 -8.47 3.72 -7.50
C GLY A 9 -9.68 3.57 -8.41
N MET A 10 -10.85 3.31 -7.82
CA MET A 10 -12.07 3.05 -8.58
C MET A 10 -12.49 4.23 -9.47
N GLY A 11 -12.45 5.45 -8.94
CA GLY A 11 -12.93 6.67 -9.60
C GLY A 11 -12.09 7.15 -10.79
N LEU A 12 -10.84 6.69 -10.93
CA LEU A 12 -10.02 6.98 -12.12
C LEU A 12 -9.97 5.79 -13.08
N ILE A 13 -9.86 4.57 -12.55
CA ILE A 13 -9.73 3.36 -13.37
C ILE A 13 -11.03 3.11 -14.14
N ILE A 14 -12.17 3.03 -13.46
CA ILE A 14 -13.46 2.62 -14.06
C ILE A 14 -13.88 3.53 -15.23
N PRO A 15 -13.99 4.87 -15.08
CA PRO A 15 -14.34 5.74 -16.20
C PRO A 15 -13.23 5.86 -17.25
N GLY A 16 -11.98 5.50 -16.93
CA GLY A 16 -10.89 5.44 -17.91
C GLY A 16 -11.04 4.29 -18.91
N PHE A 17 -11.81 3.24 -18.57
CA PHE A 17 -12.03 2.07 -19.41
C PHE A 17 -13.48 1.91 -19.88
N ILE A 18 -14.41 2.74 -19.40
CA ILE A 18 -15.83 2.74 -19.78
C ILE A 18 -16.19 4.15 -20.30
N PRO A 19 -16.69 4.29 -21.55
CA PRO A 19 -17.01 3.22 -22.49
C PRO A 19 -15.76 2.56 -23.08
N ASN A 20 -15.89 1.27 -23.43
CA ASN A 20 -14.78 0.54 -24.04
C ASN A 20 -14.54 1.03 -25.48
N THR A 21 -13.49 0.52 -26.14
CA THR A 21 -13.15 0.92 -27.52
C THR A 21 -14.24 0.62 -28.55
N LEU A 22 -15.16 -0.29 -28.24
CA LEU A 22 -16.33 -0.62 -29.05
C LEU A 22 -17.56 0.22 -28.71
N HIS A 23 -17.40 1.25 -27.86
CA HIS A 23 -18.46 2.13 -27.38
C HIS A 23 -19.55 1.42 -26.56
N GLU A 24 -19.23 0.27 -25.96
CA GLU A 24 -20.15 -0.43 -25.05
C GLU A 24 -19.97 0.05 -23.62
N ILE A 25 -21.08 0.19 -22.90
CA ILE A 25 -21.11 0.51 -21.48
C ILE A 25 -21.30 -0.80 -20.72
N VAL A 26 -20.30 -1.18 -19.93
CA VAL A 26 -20.32 -2.39 -19.11
C VAL A 26 -20.33 -1.99 -17.64
N GLU A 27 -21.25 -2.54 -16.86
CA GLU A 27 -21.26 -2.31 -15.41
C GLU A 27 -20.14 -3.09 -14.74
N TYR A 28 -19.27 -2.38 -14.01
CA TYR A 28 -18.18 -3.00 -13.24
C TYR A 28 -18.56 -3.12 -11.77
N LEU A 29 -18.52 -4.35 -11.27
CA LEU A 29 -18.71 -4.68 -9.86
C LEU A 29 -17.54 -5.58 -9.43
N PRO A 30 -16.77 -5.20 -8.40
CA PRO A 30 -15.63 -5.98 -7.97
C PRO A 30 -16.05 -7.38 -7.53
N ASN A 31 -15.33 -8.38 -8.04
CA ASN A 31 -15.56 -9.77 -7.70
C ASN A 31 -14.77 -10.18 -6.43
N GLY A 32 -15.09 -11.36 -5.88
CA GLY A 32 -14.46 -11.84 -4.65
C GLY A 32 -12.95 -12.06 -4.75
N LEU A 33 -12.41 -12.30 -5.94
CA LEU A 33 -10.96 -12.45 -6.15
C LEU A 33 -10.25 -11.10 -6.12
N GLU A 34 -10.83 -10.07 -6.74
CA GLU A 34 -10.30 -8.70 -6.71
C GLU A 34 -10.24 -8.14 -5.28
N TRP A 35 -11.26 -8.45 -4.46
CA TRP A 35 -11.24 -8.12 -3.03
C TRP A 35 -10.10 -8.81 -2.28
N ARG A 36 -9.85 -10.09 -2.55
CA ARG A 36 -8.75 -10.85 -1.93
C ARG A 36 -7.38 -10.32 -2.36
N VAL A 37 -7.22 -9.97 -3.63
CA VAL A 37 -5.98 -9.35 -4.13
C VAL A 37 -5.75 -8.01 -3.46
N SER A 38 -6.78 -7.18 -3.35
CA SER A 38 -6.70 -5.88 -2.66
C SER A 38 -6.29 -6.03 -1.19
N ALA A 39 -6.88 -6.99 -0.48
CA ALA A 39 -6.50 -7.32 0.88
C ALA A 39 -5.07 -7.88 0.98
N GLY A 40 -4.62 -8.66 -0.01
CA GLY A 40 -3.26 -9.19 -0.09
C GLY A 40 -2.20 -8.09 -0.24
N ILE A 41 -2.45 -7.08 -1.08
CA ILE A 41 -1.55 -5.92 -1.22
C ILE A 41 -1.42 -5.18 0.11
N TRP A 42 -2.54 -5.01 0.81
CA TRP A 42 -2.57 -4.42 2.15
C TRP A 42 -1.75 -5.22 3.16
N ALA A 43 -1.96 -6.54 3.21
CA ALA A 43 -1.23 -7.43 4.10
C ALA A 43 0.28 -7.38 3.82
N ALA A 44 0.69 -7.42 2.56
CA ALA A 44 2.09 -7.32 2.17
C ALA A 44 2.73 -6.00 2.63
N GLY A 45 2.04 -4.87 2.42
CA GLY A 45 2.51 -3.56 2.89
C GLY A 45 2.67 -3.50 4.40
N LEU A 46 1.70 -4.05 5.15
CA LEU A 46 1.77 -4.12 6.62
C LEU A 46 2.92 -5.02 7.09
N ILE A 47 3.16 -6.16 6.44
CA ILE A 47 4.29 -7.04 6.77
C ILE A 47 5.61 -6.29 6.60
N ILE A 48 5.81 -5.63 5.46
CA ILE A 48 7.03 -4.85 5.19
C ILE A 48 7.19 -3.76 6.25
N TYR A 49 6.11 -3.04 6.56
CA TYR A 49 6.12 -1.99 7.58
C TYR A 49 6.49 -2.51 8.97
N THR A 50 5.89 -3.64 9.39
CA THR A 50 6.22 -4.27 10.67
C THR A 50 7.69 -4.68 10.76
N LEU A 51 8.24 -5.26 9.69
CA LEU A 51 9.66 -5.64 9.64
C LEU A 51 10.58 -4.41 9.68
N ALA A 52 10.25 -3.35 8.93
CA ALA A 52 11.02 -2.11 8.93
C ALA A 52 11.02 -1.44 10.31
N ILE A 53 9.86 -1.37 10.97
CA ILE A 53 9.77 -0.84 12.33
C ILE A 53 10.60 -1.67 13.29
N ARG A 54 10.54 -3.00 13.21
CA ARG A 54 11.31 -3.87 14.10
C ARG A 54 12.82 -3.55 14.03
N VAL A 55 13.33 -3.22 12.86
CA VAL A 55 14.74 -2.83 12.66
C VAL A 55 15.00 -1.38 13.10
N ALA A 56 14.06 -0.46 12.86
CA ALA A 56 14.22 0.94 13.19
C ALA A 56 14.05 1.25 14.69
N MET A 57 13.28 0.43 15.42
CA MET A 57 12.95 0.64 16.83
C MET A 57 14.18 0.84 17.74
N PRO A 58 15.24 -0.01 17.70
CA PRO A 58 16.45 0.19 18.50
C PRO A 58 17.20 1.50 18.23
N ILE A 59 17.06 2.05 17.02
CA ILE A 59 17.64 3.34 16.64
C ILE A 59 16.85 4.47 17.31
N PHE A 60 15.51 4.39 17.29
CA PHE A 60 14.65 5.40 17.91
C PHE A 60 14.69 5.35 19.44
N THR A 61 14.91 4.18 20.05
CA THR A 61 15.05 4.05 21.51
C THR A 61 16.45 4.40 22.02
N GLY A 62 17.42 4.67 21.12
CA GLY A 62 18.79 5.02 21.49
C GLY A 62 19.64 3.85 21.97
N GLU A 63 19.15 2.61 21.81
CA GLU A 63 19.90 1.39 22.11
C GLU A 63 21.11 1.22 21.17
N VAL A 64 21.00 1.74 19.95
CA VAL A 64 22.10 1.85 19.00
C VAL A 64 22.77 3.21 19.16
N SER A 65 23.77 3.29 20.04
CA SER A 65 24.64 4.47 20.21
C SER A 65 25.94 4.28 19.41
N LEU A 66 26.25 5.23 18.52
CA LEU A 66 27.54 5.27 17.85
C LEU A 66 28.62 5.57 18.89
N LYS A 67 29.33 4.54 19.35
CA LYS A 67 30.50 4.72 20.20
C LYS A 67 31.52 5.55 19.42
N LYS A 68 31.67 6.81 19.79
CA LYS A 68 32.73 7.67 19.29
C LYS A 68 34.02 7.11 19.88
N ASP A 69 34.79 6.40 19.08
CA ASP A 69 36.15 5.99 19.44
C ASP A 69 37.01 7.25 19.51
N THR A 70 36.92 7.91 20.66
CA THR A 70 37.85 8.95 21.08
C THR A 70 39.14 8.24 21.44
N HIS A 71 40.00 8.05 20.45
CA HIS A 71 41.42 7.83 20.68
C HIS A 71 42.00 9.13 21.24
N VAL A 72 42.25 9.08 22.55
CA VAL A 72 43.27 9.88 23.24
C VAL A 72 44.62 9.75 22.56
#